data_AF-A0A7Y5PMF0-F1
#
_entry.id   AF-A0A7Y5PMF0-F1
#
_cell.length_a   1.000
_cell.length_b   1.000
_cell.length_c   1.000
_cell.angle_alpha   90.00
_cell.angle_beta   90.00
_cell.angle_gamma   90.00
#
_symmetry.space_group_name_H-M   'P 1'
#
loop_
_entity.id
_entity.type
_entity.pdbx_description
1 polymer ?
#
loop_
_entity_poly.entity_id
_entity_poly.type
_entity_poly.pdbx_seq_one_letter_code
_entity_poly.pdbx_strand_id
1 'polypeptide(L)'
;MAGQTVELIAMEASGGLERDLACALQAAGFAVAVVNPRQARDFARAMGYLAKTDRIDARALAALAQMLARHPERDKFVTVLPTAEQQALHAPMARRRQLVTMLVAERQRLAISHKAARPSIETLIKAIREQLDTVEARLASHIDRHHAELA
;
A
#
# COMPACT_ATOMS: atom_id res chain seq x y z
N MET A 1 15.66 -5.29 24.89
CA MET A 1 16.05 -4.93 23.51
C MET A 1 16.97 -3.70 23.55
N ALA A 2 18.08 -3.76 24.29
CA ALA A 2 19.10 -2.71 24.30
C ALA A 2 20.38 -3.35 23.76
N GLY A 3 20.93 -2.81 22.66
CA GLY A 3 22.20 -3.27 22.08
C GLY A 3 22.13 -4.00 20.73
N GLN A 4 20.98 -4.04 20.03
CA GLN A 4 20.95 -4.52 18.63
C GLN A 4 21.01 -3.34 17.67
N THR A 5 22.01 -3.33 16.80
CA THR A 5 22.09 -2.43 15.64
C THR A 5 21.02 -2.85 14.62
N VAL A 6 20.10 -1.95 14.30
CA VAL A 6 19.06 -2.21 13.29
C VAL A 6 19.63 -1.88 11.92
N GLU A 7 19.97 -2.91 11.14
CA GLU A 7 20.55 -2.75 9.79
C GLU A 7 19.49 -2.49 8.71
N LEU A 8 18.31 -3.12 8.82
CA LEU A 8 17.22 -2.97 7.87
C LEU A 8 15.88 -3.23 8.56
N ILE A 9 14.90 -2.36 8.29
CA ILE A 9 13.51 -2.53 8.71
C ILE A 9 12.69 -2.99 7.51
N ALA A 10 12.13 -4.20 7.54
CA ALA A 10 11.19 -4.64 6.52
C ALA A 10 9.74 -4.41 6.95
N MET A 11 8.92 -3.93 6.02
CA MET A 11 7.48 -3.73 6.22
C MET A 11 6.72 -4.17 4.97
N GLU A 12 5.53 -4.73 5.15
CA GLU A 12 4.71 -5.21 4.05
C GLU A 12 3.85 -4.08 3.45
N ALA A 13 3.77 -3.99 2.12
CA ALA A 13 2.91 -3.03 1.44
C ALA A 13 1.41 -3.34 1.65
N SER A 14 0.79 -2.74 2.66
CA SER A 14 -0.56 -3.03 3.13
C SER A 14 -1.50 -1.84 2.99
N GLY A 15 -1.77 -1.46 1.75
CA GLY A 15 -2.82 -0.49 1.44
C GLY A 15 -2.41 0.97 1.62
N GLY A 16 -1.13 1.26 1.89
CA GLY A 16 -0.55 2.61 1.85
C GLY A 16 -0.13 3.16 3.21
N LEU A 17 -0.57 2.56 4.33
CA LEU A 17 -0.19 2.98 5.68
C LEU A 17 1.31 2.84 5.93
N GLU A 18 1.95 1.87 5.29
CA GLU A 18 3.38 1.63 5.36
C GLU A 18 4.22 2.82 4.86
N ARG A 19 3.65 3.70 4.02
CA ARG A 19 4.42 4.73 3.32
C ARG A 19 4.85 5.86 4.24
N ASP A 20 3.92 6.41 5.01
CA ASP A 20 4.23 7.50 5.94
C ASP A 20 5.20 7.01 7.02
N LEU A 21 5.03 5.76 7.46
CA LEU A 21 5.95 5.09 8.38
C LEU A 21 7.34 4.90 7.74
N ALA A 22 7.42 4.43 6.50
CA ALA A 22 8.67 4.29 5.77
C ALA A 22 9.39 5.63 5.64
N CYS A 23 8.67 6.70 5.27
CA CYS A 23 9.24 8.04 5.16
C CYS A 23 9.77 8.54 6.50
N ALA A 24 9.00 8.39 7.58
CA ALA A 24 9.41 8.82 8.92
C ALA A 24 10.65 8.06 9.42
N LEU A 25 10.71 6.73 9.21
CA LEU A 25 11.85 5.91 9.61
C LEU A 25 13.11 6.22 8.80
N GLN A 26 12.97 6.46 7.49
CA GLN A 26 14.11 6.87 6.66
C GLN A 26 14.59 8.27 7.00
N ALA A 27 13.69 9.21 7.31
CA ALA A 27 14.07 10.54 7.82
C ALA A 27 14.81 10.46 9.17
N ALA A 28 14.55 9.42 9.96
CA ALA A 28 15.28 9.12 11.18
C ALA A 28 16.61 8.35 10.94
N GLY A 29 16.97 8.08 9.69
CA GLY A 29 18.24 7.45 9.30
C GLY A 29 18.22 5.92 9.22
N PHE A 30 17.04 5.28 9.32
CA PHE A 30 16.94 3.82 9.17
C PHE A 30 16.79 3.41 7.71
N ALA A 31 17.47 2.33 7.31
CA ALA A 31 17.19 1.66 6.04
C ALA A 31 15.84 0.92 6.14
N VAL A 32 14.95 1.15 5.16
CA VAL A 32 13.61 0.56 5.14
C VAL A 32 13.38 -0.17 3.83
N ALA A 33 12.86 -1.39 3.89
CA ALA A 33 12.40 -2.19 2.75
C ALA A 33 10.89 -2.39 2.82
N VAL A 34 10.14 -1.77 1.92
CA VAL A 34 8.71 -2.01 1.70
C VAL A 34 8.57 -3.21 0.76
N VAL A 35 8.26 -4.37 1.31
CA VAL A 35 8.18 -5.63 0.58
C VAL A 35 6.77 -5.89 0.05
N ASN A 36 6.69 -6.52 -1.12
CA ASN A 36 5.41 -6.93 -1.69
C ASN A 36 4.77 -8.02 -0.80
N PRO A 37 3.48 -7.90 -0.43
CA PRO A 37 2.73 -8.92 0.29
C PRO A 37 2.92 -10.35 -0.21
N ARG A 38 2.98 -10.51 -1.53
CA ARG A 38 3.20 -11.81 -2.16
C ARG A 38 4.59 -12.36 -1.82
N GLN A 39 5.64 -11.55 -1.93
CA GLN A 39 7.01 -11.96 -1.63
C GLN A 39 7.17 -12.29 -0.15
N ALA A 40 6.62 -11.46 0.75
CA ALA A 40 6.64 -11.73 2.19
C ALA A 40 5.95 -13.07 2.51
N ARG A 41 4.81 -13.35 1.87
CA ARG A 41 4.06 -14.60 2.04
C ARG A 41 4.76 -15.81 1.45
N ASP A 42 5.37 -15.67 0.27
CA ASP A 42 6.12 -16.75 -0.38
C ASP A 42 7.36 -17.11 0.44
N PHE A 43 8.06 -16.10 0.98
CA PHE A 43 9.16 -16.28 1.92
C PHE A 43 8.69 -16.99 3.21
N ALA A 44 7.59 -16.52 3.82
CA ALA A 44 7.04 -17.13 5.02
C ALA A 44 6.75 -18.63 4.80
N ARG A 45 6.14 -18.96 3.65
CA ARG A 45 5.85 -20.35 3.27
C ARG A 45 7.12 -21.18 3.10
N ALA A 46 8.14 -20.65 2.41
CA ALA A 46 9.41 -21.32 2.20
C ALA A 46 10.15 -21.59 3.53
N MET A 47 9.99 -20.72 4.51
CA MET A 47 10.57 -20.85 5.85
C MET A 47 9.74 -21.73 6.81
N GLY A 48 8.63 -22.31 6.36
CA GLY A 48 7.77 -23.19 7.17
C GLY A 48 6.78 -22.45 8.08
N TYR A 49 6.60 -21.14 7.91
CA TYR A 49 5.56 -20.38 8.62
C TYR A 49 4.20 -20.60 7.93
N LEU A 50 3.52 -21.69 8.31
CA LEU A 50 2.26 -22.12 7.70
C LEU A 50 1.01 -21.46 8.32
N ALA A 51 1.05 -21.13 9.61
CA ALA A 51 -0.03 -20.45 10.31
C ALA A 51 0.10 -18.93 10.17
N LYS A 52 -1.03 -18.23 9.98
CA LYS A 52 -1.06 -16.77 9.91
C LYS A 52 -1.49 -16.18 11.25
N THR A 53 -0.56 -15.51 11.93
CA THR A 53 -0.83 -14.69 13.11
C THR A 53 0.09 -13.48 13.06
N ASP A 54 -0.31 -12.35 13.65
CA ASP A 54 0.51 -11.14 13.65
C ASP A 54 1.95 -11.39 14.16
N ARG A 55 2.09 -12.25 15.17
CA ARG A 55 3.39 -12.65 15.71
C ARG A 55 4.24 -13.46 14.72
N ILE A 56 3.62 -14.36 13.97
CA ILE A 56 4.32 -15.16 12.95
C ILE A 56 4.70 -14.30 11.76
N ASP A 57 3.78 -13.44 11.30
CA ASP A 57 4.02 -12.52 10.18
C ASP A 57 5.15 -11.54 10.52
N ALA A 58 5.16 -10.97 11.73
CA ALA A 58 6.26 -10.12 12.20
C ALA A 58 7.60 -10.87 12.27
N ARG A 59 7.60 -12.13 12.71
CA ARG A 59 8.82 -12.96 12.75
C ARG A 59 9.32 -13.30 11.33
N ALA A 60 8.42 -13.58 10.40
CA ALA A 60 8.75 -13.85 9.02
C ALA A 60 9.35 -12.59 8.34
N LEU A 61 8.74 -11.43 8.55
CA LEU A 61 9.27 -10.14 8.05
C LEU A 61 10.64 -9.80 8.65
N ALA A 62 10.85 -10.05 9.94
CA ALA A 62 12.15 -9.85 10.59
C ALA A 62 13.22 -10.79 10.03
N ALA A 63 12.89 -12.06 9.78
CA ALA A 63 13.81 -13.01 9.14
C ALA A 63 14.12 -12.61 7.69
N LEU A 64 13.13 -12.12 6.94
CA LEU A 64 13.33 -11.57 5.60
C LEU A 64 14.25 -10.36 5.64
N ALA A 65 14.03 -9.41 6.57
CA ALA A 65 14.89 -8.24 6.74
C ALA A 65 16.35 -8.63 7.00
N GLN A 66 16.60 -9.62 7.85
CA GLN A 66 17.94 -10.12 8.12
C GLN A 66 18.61 -10.74 6.89
N MET A 67 17.86 -11.46 6.06
CA MET A 67 18.37 -12.00 4.80
C MET A 67 18.73 -10.87 3.84
N LEU A 68 17.83 -9.90 3.64
CA LEU A 68 18.03 -8.78 2.73
C LEU A 68 19.20 -7.88 3.17
N ALA A 69 19.36 -7.64 4.47
CA ALA A 69 20.45 -6.84 5.01
C ALA A 69 21.85 -7.43 4.72
N ARG A 70 21.96 -8.76 4.67
CA ARG A 70 23.20 -9.49 4.38
C ARG A 70 23.46 -9.71 2.89
N HIS A 71 22.50 -9.36 2.02
CA HIS A 71 22.65 -9.58 0.60
C HIS A 71 23.72 -8.64 0.01
N PRO A 72 24.60 -9.10 -0.90
CA PRO A 72 25.64 -8.24 -1.50
C PRO A 72 25.08 -7.00 -2.18
N GLU A 73 23.88 -7.10 -2.71
CA GLU A 73 23.16 -6.00 -3.38
C GLU A 73 22.07 -5.38 -2.48
N ARG A 74 22.30 -5.30 -1.16
CA ARG A 74 21.27 -4.87 -0.19
C ARG A 74 20.59 -3.55 -0.54
N ASP A 75 21.34 -2.62 -1.12
CA ASP A 75 20.86 -1.27 -1.42
C ASP A 75 19.72 -1.29 -2.45
N LYS A 76 19.62 -2.34 -3.27
CA LYS A 76 18.49 -2.53 -4.20
C LYS A 76 17.16 -2.83 -3.49
N PHE A 77 17.21 -3.30 -2.24
CA PHE A 77 16.02 -3.60 -1.45
C PHE A 77 15.60 -2.44 -0.55
N VAL A 78 16.47 -1.44 -0.36
CA VAL A 78 16.13 -0.22 0.36
C VAL A 78 15.17 0.57 -0.52
N THR A 79 13.99 0.86 0.02
CA THR A 79 12.94 1.60 -0.68
C THR A 79 13.38 3.04 -0.85
N VAL A 80 13.38 3.51 -2.10
CA VAL A 80 13.68 4.92 -2.41
C VAL A 80 12.55 5.80 -1.90
N LEU A 81 12.87 6.89 -1.21
CA LEU A 81 11.88 7.89 -0.81
C LEU A 81 11.19 8.43 -2.06
N PRO A 82 9.85 8.42 -2.11
CA PRO A 82 9.14 9.05 -3.20
C PRO A 82 9.37 10.56 -3.17
N THR A 83 9.57 11.16 -4.34
CA THR A 83 9.65 12.62 -4.50
C THR A 83 8.36 13.28 -4.02
N ALA A 84 8.39 14.60 -3.72
CA ALA A 84 7.19 15.34 -3.34
C ALA A 84 6.06 15.21 -4.39
N GLU A 85 6.42 15.13 -5.66
CA GLU A 85 5.49 14.88 -6.77
C GLU A 85 4.89 13.47 -6.74
N GLN A 86 5.73 12.44 -6.53
CA GLN A 86 5.25 11.05 -6.37
C GLN A 86 4.33 10.92 -5.15
N GLN A 87 4.65 11.60 -4.05
CA GLN A 87 3.79 11.68 -2.86
C GLN A 87 2.45 12.37 -3.18
N ALA A 88 2.46 13.47 -3.93
CA ALA A 88 1.25 14.17 -4.35
C ALA A 88 0.36 13.32 -5.27
N LEU A 89 0.94 12.46 -6.12
CA LEU A 89 0.20 11.50 -6.94
C LEU A 89 -0.36 10.32 -6.13
N HIS A 90 0.32 9.93 -5.04
CA HIS A 90 -0.13 8.81 -4.21
C HIS A 90 -1.48 9.07 -3.53
N ALA A 91 -1.75 10.30 -3.08
CA ALA A 91 -3.00 10.64 -2.42
C ALA A 91 -4.26 10.36 -3.29
N PRO A 92 -4.37 10.87 -4.54
CA PRO A 92 -5.50 10.55 -5.41
C PRO A 92 -5.54 9.07 -5.81
N MET A 93 -4.40 8.40 -6.01
CA MET A 93 -4.38 6.94 -6.26
C MET A 93 -4.95 6.14 -5.09
N ALA A 94 -4.58 6.50 -3.85
CA ALA A 94 -5.11 5.86 -2.65
C ALA A 94 -6.62 6.10 -2.53
N ARG A 95 -7.07 7.33 -2.78
CA ARG A 95 -8.50 7.67 -2.76
C ARG A 95 -9.29 6.89 -3.79
N ARG A 96 -8.78 6.73 -5.01
CA ARG A 96 -9.39 5.90 -6.05
C ARG A 96 -9.60 4.47 -5.57
N ARG A 97 -8.57 3.85 -4.97
CA ARG A 97 -8.68 2.48 -4.43
C ARG A 97 -9.78 2.37 -3.38
N GLN A 98 -9.86 3.33 -2.45
CA GLN A 98 -10.92 3.35 -1.43
C GLN A 98 -12.32 3.41 -2.06
N LEU A 99 -12.52 4.31 -3.03
CA LEU A 99 -13.80 4.46 -3.71
C LEU A 99 -14.20 3.20 -4.50
N VAL A 100 -13.25 2.52 -5.15
CA VAL A 100 -13.52 1.23 -5.81
C VAL A 100 -13.96 0.18 -4.80
N THR A 101 -13.28 0.07 -3.65
CA THR A 101 -13.67 -0.85 -2.57
C THR A 101 -15.08 -0.54 -2.06
N MET A 102 -15.41 0.73 -1.83
CA MET A 102 -16.75 1.15 -1.41
C MET A 102 -17.80 0.81 -2.47
N LEU A 103 -17.50 1.05 -3.76
CA LEU A 103 -18.41 0.74 -4.86
C LEU A 103 -18.73 -0.76 -4.94
N VAL A 104 -17.71 -1.61 -4.80
CA VAL A 104 -17.90 -3.07 -4.77
C VAL A 104 -18.78 -3.47 -3.59
N ALA A 105 -18.52 -2.93 -2.40
CA ALA A 105 -19.31 -3.21 -1.21
C ALA A 105 -20.78 -2.79 -1.37
N GLU A 106 -21.04 -1.59 -1.89
CA GLU A 106 -22.42 -1.10 -2.08
C GLU A 106 -23.17 -1.87 -3.18
N ARG A 107 -22.49 -2.31 -4.25
CA ARG A 107 -23.10 -3.20 -5.26
C ARG A 107 -23.50 -4.56 -4.66
N GLN A 108 -22.66 -5.12 -3.80
CA GLN A 108 -22.97 -6.37 -3.09
C GLN A 108 -24.17 -6.18 -2.16
N ARG A 109 -24.22 -5.06 -1.42
CA ARG A 109 -25.37 -4.71 -0.57
C ARG A 109 -26.65 -4.57 -1.38
N LEU A 110 -26.60 -3.89 -2.52
CA LEU A 110 -27.76 -3.70 -3.40
C LEU A 110 -28.36 -5.04 -3.81
N ALA A 111 -27.53 -6.00 -4.21
CA ALA A 111 -27.96 -7.32 -4.69
C ALA A 111 -28.81 -8.11 -3.68
N ILE A 112 -28.55 -7.95 -2.37
CA ILE A 112 -29.23 -8.69 -1.31
C ILE A 112 -30.21 -7.81 -0.49
N SER A 113 -30.33 -6.52 -0.82
CA SER A 113 -31.10 -5.56 -0.02
C SER A 113 -32.61 -5.65 -0.22
N HIS A 114 -33.36 -5.41 0.86
CA HIS A 114 -34.80 -5.20 0.82
C HIS A 114 -35.15 -3.94 0.00
N LYS A 115 -36.30 -3.93 -0.68
CA LYS A 115 -36.72 -2.84 -1.58
C LYS A 115 -36.68 -1.46 -0.91
N ALA A 116 -37.02 -1.39 0.37
CA ALA A 116 -37.01 -0.14 1.14
C ALA A 116 -35.61 0.51 1.27
N ALA A 117 -34.52 -0.28 1.25
CA ALA A 117 -33.16 0.23 1.39
C ALA A 117 -32.50 0.59 0.05
N ARG A 118 -33.04 0.09 -1.07
CA ARG A 118 -32.45 0.27 -2.42
C ARG A 118 -32.22 1.73 -2.81
N PRO A 119 -33.16 2.67 -2.61
CA PRO A 119 -32.96 4.06 -3.01
C PRO A 119 -31.75 4.71 -2.33
N SER A 120 -31.51 4.38 -1.06
CA SER A 120 -30.34 4.86 -0.31
C SER A 120 -29.03 4.29 -0.87
N ILE A 121 -29.00 2.99 -1.17
CA ILE A 121 -27.81 2.31 -1.71
C ILE A 121 -27.49 2.82 -3.11
N GLU A 122 -28.50 2.99 -3.97
CA GLU A 122 -28.34 3.53 -5.32
C GLU A 122 -27.81 4.98 -5.31
N THR A 123 -28.30 5.79 -4.37
CA THR A 123 -27.80 7.16 -4.16
C THR A 123 -26.30 7.16 -3.80
N LEU A 124 -25.87 6.27 -2.90
CA LEU A 124 -24.45 6.13 -2.56
C LEU A 124 -23.62 5.63 -3.74
N ILE A 125 -24.12 4.65 -4.50
CA ILE A 125 -23.43 4.15 -5.70
C ILE A 125 -23.21 5.30 -6.71
N LYS A 126 -24.23 6.13 -6.93
CA LYS A 126 -24.12 7.30 -7.82
C LYS A 126 -23.05 8.28 -7.33
N ALA A 127 -23.11 8.66 -6.06
CA ALA A 127 -22.13 9.58 -5.46
C ALA A 127 -20.70 9.03 -5.53
N ILE A 128 -20.50 7.74 -5.27
CA ILE A 128 -19.18 7.10 -5.36
C ILE A 128 -18.64 7.13 -6.79
N ARG A 129 -19.48 6.91 -7.81
CA ARG A 129 -19.09 6.99 -9.22
C ARG A 129 -18.66 8.40 -9.62
N GLU A 130 -19.45 9.42 -9.27
CA GLU A 130 -19.11 10.82 -9.56
C GLU A 130 -17.76 11.23 -8.91
N GLN A 131 -17.51 10.73 -7.69
CA GLN A 131 -16.22 10.93 -7.03
C GLN A 131 -15.07 10.17 -7.73
N LEU A 132 -15.32 8.96 -8.24
CA LEU A 132 -14.34 8.22 -9.04
C LEU A 132 -13.97 9.00 -10.30
N ASP A 133 -14.96 9.47 -11.06
CA ASP A 133 -14.73 10.24 -12.30
C ASP A 133 -13.89 11.49 -12.01
N THR A 134 -14.20 12.20 -10.91
CA THR A 134 -13.44 13.38 -10.47
C THR A 134 -11.98 13.04 -10.14
N VAL A 135 -11.74 11.94 -9.43
CA VAL A 135 -10.39 11.51 -9.05
C VAL A 135 -9.60 11.03 -10.26
N GLU A 136 -10.23 10.28 -11.18
CA GLU A 136 -9.61 9.80 -12.41
C GLU A 136 -9.24 10.94 -13.36
N ALA A 137 -10.10 11.96 -13.48
CA ALA A 137 -9.77 13.17 -14.25
C ALA A 137 -8.55 13.90 -13.67
N ARG A 138 -8.48 14.04 -12.33
CA ARG A 138 -7.30 14.66 -11.67
C ARG A 138 -6.02 13.86 -11.89
N LEU A 139 -6.10 12.53 -11.84
CA LEU A 139 -4.97 11.64 -12.13
C LEU A 139 -4.52 11.80 -13.58
N ALA A 140 -5.44 11.79 -14.54
CA ALA A 140 -5.15 11.98 -15.96
C ALA A 140 -4.46 13.34 -16.20
N SER A 141 -5.01 14.44 -15.70
CA SER A 141 -4.40 15.77 -15.85
C SER A 141 -3.04 15.90 -15.18
N HIS A 142 -2.73 15.10 -14.16
CA HIS A 142 -1.39 15.08 -13.56
C HIS A 142 -0.41 14.30 -14.43
N ILE A 143 -0.82 13.14 -14.96
CA ILE A 143 -0.03 12.35 -15.91
C ILE A 143 0.30 13.19 -17.16
N ASP A 144 -0.69 13.86 -17.77
CA ASP A 144 -0.49 14.65 -18.99
C ASP A 144 0.51 15.80 -18.79
N ARG A 145 0.45 16.49 -17.65
CA ARG A 145 1.37 17.60 -17.32
C ARG A 145 2.82 17.15 -17.17
N HIS A 146 3.05 16.02 -16.53
CA HIS A 146 4.41 15.53 -16.27
C HIS A 146 4.99 14.69 -17.43
N HIS A 147 4.15 14.11 -18.30
CA HIS A 147 4.64 13.52 -19.56
C HIS A 147 5.02 14.58 -20.59
N ALA A 148 4.40 15.78 -20.58
CA ALA A 148 4.78 16.89 -21.44
C ALA A 148 6.14 17.51 -21.09
N GLU A 149 6.63 17.35 -19.85
CA GLU A 149 7.94 17.85 -19.40
C GLU A 149 9.10 16.89 -19.76
N LEU A 150 8.79 15.68 -20.25
CA LEU A 150 9.76 14.64 -20.62
C LEU A 150 9.90 14.43 -22.15
N ALA A 151 9.24 15.26 -22.97
CA ALA A 151 9.28 15.23 -24.43
C ALA A 151 9.92 16.51 -24.98
#